data_AF-A0A392QU80-F1
#
_entry.id   AF-A0A392QU80-F1
#
_cell.length_a   1.000
_cell.length_b   1.000
_cell.length_c   1.000
_cell.angle_alpha   90.00
_cell.angle_beta   90.00
_cell.angle_gamma   90.00
#
_symmetry.space_group_name_H-M   'P 1'
#
loop_
_entity.id
_entity.type
_entity.pdbx_description
1 polymer ?
#
loop_
_entity_poly.entity_id
_entity_poly.type
_entity_poly.pdbx_seq_one_letter_code
_entity_poly.pdbx_strand_id
1 'polypeptide(L)' 'VQSPDLWQWRPDPISGYSVRGAYQILTSQPLVAVDEIDDLIWHKQVPLKVSILAWRLLRDRLPTRVNLAHRGIITPDA' A
#
# COMPACT_ATOMS: atom_id res chain seq x y z
N VAL A 1 -26.89 -17.40 25.50
CA VAL A 1 -26.07 -18.43 24.79
C VAL A 1 -24.85 -17.71 24.27
N GLN A 2 -23.67 -17.97 24.85
CA GLN A 2 -22.41 -17.35 24.42
C GLN A 2 -22.02 -17.99 23.07
N SER A 3 -21.89 -17.18 22.03
CA SER A 3 -21.30 -17.62 20.77
C SER A 3 -19.81 -17.87 20.99
N PRO A 4 -19.25 -19.02 20.57
CA PRO A 4 -17.83 -19.28 20.68
C PRO A 4 -17.04 -18.27 19.85
N ASP A 5 -15.93 -17.78 20.40
CA ASP A 5 -15.01 -16.89 19.70
C ASP A 5 -14.27 -17.70 18.63
N LEU A 6 -14.64 -17.51 17.37
CA LEU A 6 -14.15 -18.29 16.24
C LEU A 6 -13.45 -17.38 15.22
N TRP A 7 -12.29 -17.83 14.74
CA TRP A 7 -11.56 -17.15 13.68
C TRP A 7 -12.29 -17.35 12.36
N GLN A 8 -12.89 -16.27 11.84
CA GLN A 8 -13.59 -16.28 10.55
C GLN A 8 -12.78 -15.53 9.50
N TRP A 9 -12.54 -16.20 8.37
CA TRP A 9 -11.99 -15.55 7.19
C TRP A 9 -13.08 -14.69 6.54
N ARG A 10 -13.04 -13.38 6.77
CA ARG A 10 -14.07 -12.44 6.27
C ARG A 10 -14.29 -12.47 4.75
N PRO A 11 -13.25 -12.62 3.91
CA PRO A 11 -13.44 -12.62 2.46
C PRO A 11 -14.20 -13.84 1.92
N ASP A 12 -14.12 -14.98 2.61
CA ASP A 12 -14.89 -16.18 2.26
C ASP A 12 -15.34 -16.89 3.54
N PRO A 13 -16.55 -16.58 4.05
CA PRO A 13 -17.09 -17.17 5.27
C PRO A 13 -17.45 -18.65 5.15
N ILE A 14 -17.57 -19.18 3.93
CA ILE A 14 -18.13 -20.52 3.65
C ILE A 14 -17.00 -21.52 3.39
N SER A 15 -16.07 -21.21 2.49
CA SER A 15 -14.89 -22.05 2.25
C SER A 15 -13.73 -21.74 3.19
N GLY A 16 -13.77 -20.62 3.92
CA GLY A 16 -12.75 -20.24 4.89
C GLY A 16 -11.46 -19.73 4.23
N TYR A 17 -10.37 -19.73 5.00
CA TYR A 17 -9.07 -19.29 4.49
C TYR A 17 -8.51 -20.30 3.49
N SER A 18 -8.16 -19.81 2.31
CA SER A 18 -7.35 -20.54 1.33
C SER A 18 -6.22 -19.64 0.86
N VAL A 19 -5.01 -20.20 0.74
CA VAL A 19 -3.83 -19.49 0.24
C VAL A 19 -4.13 -18.87 -1.13
N ARG A 20 -4.83 -19.60 -2.01
CA ARG A 20 -5.21 -19.12 -3.34
C ARG A 20 -6.16 -17.91 -3.27
N GLY A 21 -7.18 -17.97 -2.42
CA GLY A 21 -8.13 -16.88 -2.24
C GLY A 21 -7.48 -15.64 -1.64
N ALA A 22 -6.62 -15.82 -0.64
CA ALA A 22 -5.83 -14.74 -0.06
C ALA A 22 -4.90 -14.08 -1.09
N TYR A 23 -4.16 -14.88 -1.87
CA TYR A 23 -3.31 -14.34 -2.94
C TYR A 23 -4.11 -13.60 -4.00
N GLN A 24 -5.27 -14.12 -4.43
CA GLN A 24 -6.14 -13.43 -5.37
C GLN A 24 -6.61 -12.08 -4.83
N ILE A 25 -7.01 -11.98 -3.56
CA ILE A 25 -7.43 -10.71 -2.95
C ILE A 25 -6.27 -9.72 -2.88
N LEU A 26 -5.06 -10.19 -2.57
CA LEU A 26 -3.87 -9.35 -2.49
C LEU A 26 -3.40 -8.87 -3.87
N THR A 27 -3.64 -9.67 -4.92
CA THR A 27 -3.13 -9.43 -6.27
C THR A 27 -4.19 -8.84 -7.21
N SER A 28 -5.47 -8.85 -6.82
CA SER A 28 -6.58 -8.29 -7.60
C SER A 28 -6.64 -6.77 -7.56
N GLN A 29 -5.80 -6.11 -6.76
CA GLN A 29 -5.64 -4.67 -6.84
C GLN A 29 -5.11 -4.31 -8.23
N PRO A 30 -5.83 -3.45 -8.99
CA PRO A 30 -5.38 -3.06 -10.30
C PRO A 30 -4.05 -2.31 -10.17
N LEU A 31 -2.96 -2.93 -10.62
CA LEU A 31 -1.64 -2.30 -10.84
C LEU A 31 -1.69 -1.26 -12.00
N VAL A 32 -2.83 -0.62 -12.23
CA VAL A 32 -3.19 -0.04 -13.53
C VAL A 32 -2.68 1.39 -13.72
N ALA A 33 -2.00 1.98 -12.73
CA ALA A 33 -1.38 3.32 -12.91
C ALA A 33 0.05 3.43 -12.37
N VAL A 34 0.57 2.39 -11.72
CA VAL A 34 1.92 2.44 -11.12
C VAL A 34 2.97 1.99 -12.12
N ASP A 35 2.63 1.08 -13.03
CA ASP A 35 3.58 0.44 -13.96
C ASP A 35 4.19 1.45 -14.95
N GLU A 36 3.36 2.25 -15.63
CA GLU A 36 3.84 3.28 -16.57
C GLU A 36 4.65 4.39 -15.87
N ILE A 37 4.29 4.72 -14.63
CA ILE A 37 4.99 5.75 -13.86
C ILE A 37 6.31 5.21 -13.30
N ASP A 38 6.35 3.95 -12.87
CA ASP A 38 7.57 3.28 -12.40
C ASP A 38 8.57 3.14 -13.56
N ASP A 39 8.13 2.79 -14.77
CA ASP A 39 8.99 2.74 -15.96
C ASP A 39 9.62 4.10 -16.29
N LEU A 40 8.87 5.19 -16.13
CA LEU A 40 9.38 6.54 -16.31
C LEU A 40 10.37 6.94 -15.21
N ILE A 41 10.12 6.55 -13.96
CA ILE A 41 10.96 6.87 -12.80
C ILE A 41 12.30 6.15 -12.87
N TRP A 42 12.31 4.88 -13.28
CA TRP A 42 13.51 4.05 -13.34
C TRP A 42 14.22 4.09 -14.69
N HIS A 43 13.79 4.99 -15.59
CA HIS A 43 14.38 5.15 -16.89
C HIS A 43 15.87 5.51 -16.83
N LYS A 44 16.69 4.87 -17.67
CA LYS A 44 18.18 4.97 -17.64
C LYS A 44 18.73 6.39 -17.81
N GLN A 45 17.96 7.29 -18.41
CA GLN A 45 18.35 8.69 -18.60
C GLN A 45 18.08 9.58 -17.37
N VAL A 46 17.29 9.09 -16.41
CA VAL A 46 16.98 9.83 -15.17
C VAL A 46 18.08 9.56 -14.15
N PRO A 47 18.72 10.60 -13.59
CA PRO A 47 19.68 10.42 -12.52
C PRO A 47 19.03 9.73 -11.32
N LEU A 48 19.70 8.73 -10.74
CA LEU A 48 19.16 7.90 -9.64
C LEU A 48 18.60 8.70 -8.46
N LYS A 49 19.20 9.86 -8.14
CA LYS A 49 18.72 10.75 -7.07
C LYS A 49 17.30 11.26 -7.33
N VAL A 50 16.97 11.54 -8.59
CA VAL A 50 15.65 12.02 -9.02
C VAL A 50 14.65 10.86 -8.96
N SER A 51 15.04 9.67 -9.42
CA SER A 51 14.20 8.47 -9.34
C SER A 51 13.81 8.13 -7.90
N ILE A 52 14.78 8.15 -6.97
CA ILE A 52 14.53 7.90 -5.55
C ILE A 52 13.61 8.97 -4.95
N LEU A 53 13.76 10.25 -5.34
CA LEU A 53 12.90 11.33 -4.89
C LEU A 53 11.46 11.13 -5.37
N ALA A 54 11.27 10.84 -6.67
CA ALA A 54 9.95 10.60 -7.27
C ALA A 54 9.26 9.37 -6.67
N TRP A 55 9.99 8.26 -6.49
CA TRP A 55 9.47 7.05 -5.84
C TRP A 55 9.03 7.31 -4.39
N ARG A 56 9.80 8.12 -3.63
CA ARG A 56 9.41 8.51 -2.27
C ARG A 56 8.20 9.45 -2.27
N LEU A 57 8.08 10.31 -3.27
CA LEU A 57 6.95 11.23 -3.42
C LEU A 57 5.65 10.46 -3.70
N LEU A 58 5.66 9.55 -4.68
CA LEU A 58 4.47 8.75 -5.05
C LEU A 58 3.97 7.84 -3.93
N ARG A 59 4.84 7.46 -3.00
CA ARG A 59 4.49 6.61 -1.86
C ARG A 59 4.19 7.39 -0.58
N ASP A 60 4.10 8.71 -0.63
CA ASP A 60 3.93 9.58 0.54
C ASP A 60 4.94 9.27 1.65
N ARG A 61 6.20 9.02 1.23
CA ARG A 61 7.32 8.69 2.13
C ARG A 61 8.27 9.84 2.36
N LEU A 62 8.01 11.01 1.76
CA LEU A 62 8.73 12.22 2.09
C LEU A 62 8.27 12.78 3.45
N PRO A 63 9.18 13.32 4.28
CA PRO A 63 8.85 13.91 5.57
C PRO A 63 8.21 15.29 5.39
N THR A 64 7.05 15.33 4.75
CA THR A 64 6.21 16.53 4.68
C THR A 64 5.37 16.63 5.96
N ARG A 65 4.94 17.84 6.33
CA ARG A 65 4.05 18.07 7.47
C ARG A 65 2.82 17.16 7.42
N VAL A 66 2.19 17.05 6.24
CA VAL A 66 1.02 16.19 6.02
C VAL A 66 1.34 14.72 6.26
N ASN A 67 2.46 14.21 5.72
CA ASN A 67 2.83 12.80 5.88
C ASN A 67 3.25 12.45 7.31
N LEU A 68 3.86 13.40 8.02
CA LEU A 68 4.18 13.25 9.45
C LEU A 68 2.90 13.25 10.29
N ALA A 69 1.92 14.10 9.97
CA ALA A 69 0.63 14.15 10.65
C ALA A 69 -0.17 12.86 10.41
N HIS A 70 -0.22 12.36 9.17
CA HIS A 70 -0.88 11.10 8.82
C HIS A 70 -0.28 9.90 9.58
N ARG A 71 1.01 9.94 9.91
CA ARG A 71 1.70 8.91 10.70
C ARG A 71 1.58 9.11 12.22
N GLY A 72 0.92 10.18 12.68
CA GLY A 72 0.80 10.51 14.09
C GLY A 72 2.09 11.01 14.75
N ILE A 73 3.07 11.47 13.96
CA ILE A 73 4.36 11.99 14.47
C ILE A 73 4.19 13.44 14.92
N ILE A 74 3.39 14.24 14.22
CA ILE A 74 3.08 15.63 14.58
C ILE A 74 1.57 15.83 14.69
N THR A 75 1.15 16.76 15.54
CA THR A 75 -0.22 17.26 15.57
C THR A 75 -0.47 18.17 14.36
N PRO A 76 -1.65 18.08 13.70
CA PRO A 76 -1.95 18.86 12.50
C PRO A 76 -1.93 20.39 12.72
N ASP A 77 -2.00 20.85 13.98
CA ASP A 77 -2.12 22.26 14.39
C ASP A 77 -0.87 22.88 15.05
N ALA A 78 0.33 22.33 14.87
CA ALA A 78 1.59 22.97 15.32
C ALA A 78 2.22 23.90 14.27
#